data_AF-A0A822GBC4-F1
#
_entry.id   AF-A0A822GBC4-F1
#
_cell.length_a   1.000
_cell.length_b   1.000
_cell.length_c   1.000
_cell.angle_alpha   90.00
_cell.angle_beta   90.00
_cell.angle_gamma   90.00
#
_symmetry.space_group_name_H-M   'P 1'
#
loop_
_entity.id
_entity.type
_entity.pdbx_description
1 polymer ?
#
loop_
_entity_poly.entity_id
_entity_poly.type
_entity_poly.pdbx_seq_one_letter_code
_entity_poly.pdbx_strand_id
1 'polypeptide(L)' 'MPHADDIGSPPLLNNAHSYVQWTFLQMNDVYELKPLGGGTKGGMARVATIRKLLLQENPNTITVVSGDVVSPSAL' A
#
# COMPACT_ATOMS: atom_id res chain seq x y z
N MET A 1 -11.50 -9.05 2.27
CA MET A 1 -11.02 -8.20 1.16
C MET A 1 -10.91 -6.78 1.74
N PRO A 2 -9.91 -5.97 1.40
CA PRO A 2 -9.87 -4.59 1.89
C PRO A 2 -11.15 -3.87 1.45
N HIS A 3 -11.83 -3.20 2.37
CA HIS A 3 -12.98 -2.36 2.06
C HIS A 3 -12.48 -1.02 1.54
N ALA A 4 -13.27 -0.35 0.69
CA ALA A 4 -12.93 0.98 0.15
C ALA A 4 -12.77 2.04 1.25
N ASP A 5 -13.25 1.74 2.46
CA ASP A 5 -13.16 2.60 3.63
C ASP A 5 -11.81 2.43 4.38
N ASP A 6 -11.06 1.34 4.11
CA ASP A 6 -9.78 1.02 4.76
C ASP A 6 -8.62 1.91 4.28
N ILE A 7 -8.83 2.65 3.18
CA ILE A 7 -7.83 3.49 2.50
C ILE A 7 -7.95 4.98 2.84
N GLY A 8 -8.96 5.36 3.64
CA GLY A 8 -9.25 6.74 4.00
C GLY A 8 -9.85 7.55 2.84
N SER A 9 -10.66 8.56 3.17
CA SER A 9 -11.23 9.44 2.15
C SER A 9 -10.19 10.45 1.67
N PRO A 10 -10.12 10.75 0.35
CA PRO A 10 -9.27 11.82 -0.14
C PRO A 10 -9.70 13.16 0.48
N PRO A 11 -8.76 14.06 0.79
CA PRO A 11 -9.10 15.38 1.33
C PRO A 11 -9.95 16.17 0.32
N LEU A 12 -11.01 16.82 0.80
CA LEU A 12 -11.82 17.71 -0.02
C LEU A 12 -11.04 19.01 -0.28
N LEU A 13 -10.42 19.12 -1.45
CA LEU A 13 -9.65 20.30 -1.84
C LEU A 13 -10.55 21.30 -2.58
N ASN A 14 -10.71 22.50 -2.01
CA ASN A 14 -11.58 23.55 -2.56
C ASN A 14 -11.10 24.20 -3.87
N ASN A 15 -9.93 23.82 -4.41
CA ASN A 15 -9.38 24.29 -5.68
C ASN A 15 -8.52 23.21 -6.35
N ALA A 16 -9.16 22.33 -7.13
CA ALA A 16 -8.51 21.19 -7.80
C ALA A 16 -7.41 21.59 -8.81
N HIS A 17 -7.34 22.85 -9.23
CA HIS A 17 -6.36 23.35 -10.19
C HIS A 17 -5.03 23.81 -9.58
N SER A 18 -4.91 23.86 -8.24
CA SER A 18 -3.71 24.37 -7.55
C SER A 18 -2.90 23.30 -6.82
N TYR A 19 -3.37 22.06 -6.77
CA TYR A 19 -2.78 21.01 -5.96
C TYR A 19 -2.68 19.70 -6.73
N VAL A 20 -1.58 18.97 -6.52
CA VAL A 20 -1.40 17.60 -7.00
C VAL A 20 -1.49 16.67 -5.80
N GLN A 21 -2.46 15.77 -5.79
CA GLN A 21 -2.58 14.74 -4.76
C GLN A 21 -1.67 13.56 -5.11
N TRP A 22 -0.85 13.14 -4.16
CA TRP A 22 0.00 11.96 -4.25
C TRP A 22 -0.47 10.90 -3.26
N THR A 23 -0.37 9.63 -3.66
CA THR A 23 -0.63 8.49 -2.77
C THR A 23 0.69 7.74 -2.58
N PHE A 24 1.10 7.54 -1.34
CA PHE A 24 2.28 6.73 -1.01
C PHE A 24 1.84 5.40 -0.39
N LEU A 25 2.03 4.31 -1.12
CA LEU A 25 1.92 2.96 -0.58
C LEU A 25 3.30 2.51 -0.09
N GLN A 26 3.52 2.59 1.22
CA GLN A 26 4.80 2.24 1.83
C GLN A 26 4.73 0.90 2.57
N MET A 27 5.83 0.16 2.53
CA MET A 27 6.03 -1.09 3.26
C MET A 27 7.48 -1.19 3.76
N ASN A 28 7.67 -1.83 4.91
CA ASN A 28 8.96 -2.10 5.54
C ASN A 28 8.94 -3.50 6.16
N ASP A 29 10.11 -4.07 6.49
CA ASP A 29 10.23 -5.33 7.25
C ASP A 29 9.45 -6.49 6.62
N VAL A 30 9.48 -6.60 5.29
CA VAL A 30 8.74 -7.63 4.56
C VAL A 30 9.55 -8.92 4.54
N TYR A 31 9.48 -9.67 5.64
CA TYR A 31 10.16 -10.96 5.80
C TYR A 31 9.39 -12.13 5.19
N GLU A 32 8.06 -12.03 5.11
CA GLU A 32 7.22 -13.08 4.55
C GLU A 32 6.38 -12.58 3.38
N LEU A 33 6.62 -13.15 2.20
CA LEU A 33 5.83 -12.85 1.00
C LEU A 33 4.47 -13.56 1.03
N LYS A 34 4.38 -14.70 1.71
CA LYS A 34 3.17 -15.51 1.81
C LYS A 34 2.24 -14.94 2.89
N PRO A 35 0.91 -15.10 2.71
CA PRO A 35 -0.03 -14.81 3.78
C PRO A 35 0.21 -15.66 5.03
N LEU A 36 0.02 -15.05 6.20
CA LEU A 36 0.09 -15.67 7.52
C LEU A 36 -1.28 -16.13 8.03
N GLY A 37 -1.27 -16.99 9.06
CA GLY A 37 -2.48 -17.42 9.77
C GLY A 37 -3.50 -18.09 8.85
N GLY A 38 -3.04 -18.98 7.96
CA GLY A 38 -3.89 -19.72 7.02
C GLY A 38 -4.49 -18.85 5.89
N GLY A 39 -3.86 -17.73 5.54
CA GLY A 39 -4.37 -16.85 4.47
C GLY A 39 -5.07 -15.59 4.96
N THR A 40 -5.23 -15.42 6.27
CA THR A 40 -6.04 -14.34 6.84
C THR A 40 -5.28 -13.04 6.98
N LYS A 41 -3.95 -13.06 7.17
CA LYS A 41 -3.13 -11.87 7.43
C LYS A 41 -2.07 -11.64 6.36
N GLY A 42 -1.92 -10.38 5.94
CA GLY A 42 -0.83 -9.94 5.05
C GLY A 42 -0.76 -10.65 3.70
N GLY A 43 0.46 -10.81 3.20
CA GLY A 43 0.79 -11.44 1.92
C GLY A 43 0.88 -10.46 0.75
N MET A 44 1.91 -10.63 -0.08
CA MET A 44 2.20 -9.71 -1.19
C MET A 44 1.15 -9.72 -2.31
N ALA A 45 0.40 -10.82 -2.46
CA ALA A 45 -0.74 -10.85 -3.37
C ALA A 45 -1.84 -9.87 -2.95
N ARG A 46 -2.06 -9.70 -1.64
CA ARG A 46 -3.03 -8.72 -1.12
C ARG A 46 -2.51 -7.30 -1.30
N VAL A 47 -1.24 -7.06 -1.04
CA VAL A 47 -0.58 -5.76 -1.27
C VAL A 47 -0.65 -5.38 -2.76
N ALA A 48 -0.44 -6.32 -3.68
CA ALA A 48 -0.56 -6.09 -5.11
C ALA A 48 -1.99 -5.69 -5.52
N THR A 49 -3.01 -6.30 -4.92
CA THR A 49 -4.41 -5.91 -5.11
C THR A 49 -4.68 -4.49 -4.60
N ILE A 50 -4.19 -4.14 -3.41
CA ILE A 50 -4.31 -2.79 -2.86
C ILE A 50 -3.64 -1.77 -3.79
N ARG A 51 -2.41 -2.04 -4.24
CA ARG A 51 -1.69 -1.19 -5.21
C ARG A 51 -2.50 -0.98 -6.49
N LYS A 52 -3.14 -2.02 -7.01
CA LYS A 52 -3.97 -1.92 -8.23
C LYS A 52 -5.17 -1.00 -8.01
N LEU A 53 -5.84 -1.10 -6.87
CA LEU A 53 -6.98 -0.23 -6.52
C LEU A 53 -6.52 1.23 -6.34
N LEU A 54 -5.43 1.46 -5.60
CA LEU A 54 -4.89 2.81 -5.40
C LEU A 54 -4.48 3.48 -6.72
N LEU A 55 -3.91 2.73 -7.66
CA LEU A 55 -3.58 3.24 -9.00
C LEU A 55 -4.82 3.56 -9.86
N GLN A 56 -5.94 2.86 -9.63
CA GLN A 56 -7.22 3.18 -10.29
C GLN A 56 -7.84 4.47 -9.74
N GLU A 57 -7.63 4.75 -8.45
CA GLU A 57 -8.14 5.95 -7.78
C GLU A 57 -7.26 7.18 -8.01
N ASN A 58 -5.94 7.02 -7.95
CA ASN A 58 -4.98 8.09 -8.14
C ASN A 58 -3.79 7.60 -8.98
N PRO A 59 -3.61 8.07 -10.23
CA PRO A 59 -2.45 7.69 -11.04
C PRO A 59 -1.11 8.19 -10.44
N ASN A 60 -1.13 9.21 -9.57
CA ASN A 60 0.04 9.69 -8.82
C ASN A 60 0.31 8.82 -7.57
N THR A 61 0.20 7.50 -7.72
CA THR A 61 0.48 6.54 -6.65
C THR A 61 1.92 6.03 -6.77
N ILE A 62 2.71 6.24 -5.73
CA ILE A 62 4.07 5.74 -5.60
C ILE A 62 4.08 4.59 -4.60
N THR A 63 4.67 3.46 -4.98
CA THR A 63 4.91 2.35 -4.06
C THR A 63 6.37 2.37 -3.61
N VAL A 64 6.60 2.36 -2.30
CA VAL A 64 7.93 2.42 -1.70
C VAL A 64 8.15 1.18 -0.82
N VAL A 65 9.31 0.55 -0.97
CA VAL A 65 9.77 -0.52 -0.09
C VAL A 65 11.01 -0.01 0.63
N SER A 66 10.90 0.19 1.93
CA SER A 66 11.81 1.03 2.72
C SER A 66 13.00 0.28 3.33
N GLY A 67 13.14 -1.02 3.07
CA GLY A 67 14.21 -1.85 3.60
C GLY A 67 13.70 -3.17 4.15
N ASP A 68 14.64 -4.00 4.63
CA ASP A 68 14.39 -5.24 5.37
C ASP A 68 13.48 -6.26 4.65
N VAL A 69 13.70 -6.38 3.33
CA VAL A 69 13.03 -7.37 2.46
C VAL A 69 13.90 -8.61 2.26
N VAL A 70 15.23 -8.45 2.25
CA VAL A 70 16.16 -9.47 1.75
C VAL A 70 16.75 -10.33 2.86
N SER A 71 16.63 -9.92 4.13
CA SER A 71 17.25 -10.65 5.23
C SER A 71 16.55 -10.35 6.55
N PRO A 72 16.00 -11.35 7.26
CA PRO A 72 16.01 -11.23 8.71
C PRO A 72 17.48 -11.13 9.09
N SER A 73 17.88 -10.03 9.71
CA SER A 73 19.20 -9.95 10.33
C SER A 73 19.28 -11.13 11.29
N ALA A 74 20.14 -12.10 10.99
CA ALA A 74 20.43 -13.20 11.90
C ALA A 74 21.16 -12.60 13.11
N LEU A 75 20.44 -12.42 14.21
CA LEU A 75 20.97 -12.28 15.56
C LEU A 75 20.20 -13.23 16.46
#